data_AF-A0A0F9FA35-F1
#
_entry.id   AF-A0A0F9FA35-F1
#
_cell.length_a   1.000
_cell.length_b   1.000
_cell.length_c   1.000
_cell.angle_alpha   90.00
_cell.angle_beta   90.00
_cell.angle_gamma   90.00
#
_symmetry.space_group_name_H-M   'P 1'
#
loop_
_entity.id
_entity.type
_entity.pdbx_description
1 polymer ?
#
loop_
_entity_poly.entity_id
_entity_poly.type
_entity_poly.pdbx_seq_one_letter_code
_entity_poly.pdbx_strand_id
1 'polypeptide(L)'
;MVADSSWFKKTARKIVTAIGRKLDVNWFVRFLRIAQEEDEAQARAVTDAFKQIAWVNIAVEKRSSNIARPPWTLYSGENVIETGPIFNLFRDVNPFMSRYQLFEATNSWLDTRGEAFWLFNPDLVGVPTEIWVPNPGQMKAKLNEDRRITLWNYEIENEKIPFLPDQLIHFKMWNPWNAYRGVNPLVALDTELSEDFLSGISNLNMIRNGSIPDGLLSTEQRIDEAEAERVKKVWLDNHKGAQKAHTVSVMGQG
;
A
#
# COMPACT_ATOMS: atom_id res chain seq x y z
N MET A 1 27.83 -61.34 15.63
CA MET A 1 28.71 -60.75 16.65
C MET A 1 28.64 -59.24 16.51
N VAL A 2 27.75 -58.60 17.26
CA VAL A 2 27.51 -57.15 17.22
C VAL A 2 28.21 -56.55 18.43
N ALA A 3 29.27 -55.77 18.19
CA ALA A 3 29.99 -55.07 19.23
C ALA A 3 29.15 -53.88 19.73
N ASP A 4 29.12 -53.76 21.06
CA ASP A 4 28.18 -53.02 21.87
C ASP A 4 28.36 -51.48 21.78
N SER A 5 27.34 -50.80 21.24
CA SER A 5 27.22 -49.32 21.11
C SER A 5 26.98 -48.56 22.44
N SER A 6 27.06 -49.28 23.57
CA SER A 6 26.83 -48.79 24.94
C SER A 6 27.76 -47.64 25.37
N TRP A 7 29.01 -47.62 24.89
CA TRP A 7 30.00 -46.61 25.32
C TRP A 7 29.78 -45.22 24.69
N PHE A 8 29.44 -45.16 23.39
CA PHE A 8 29.16 -43.88 22.70
C PHE A 8 27.90 -43.20 23.22
N LYS A 9 26.85 -43.98 23.56
CA LYS A 9 25.59 -43.46 24.09
C LYS A 9 25.73 -42.88 25.50
N LYS A 10 26.63 -43.42 26.34
CA LYS A 10 26.88 -42.89 27.69
C LYS A 10 27.66 -41.56 27.68
N THR A 11 28.58 -41.37 26.74
CA THR A 11 29.37 -40.13 26.64
C THR A 11 28.55 -38.99 26.03
N ALA A 12 27.73 -39.26 25.01
CA ALA A 12 26.79 -38.27 24.45
C ALA A 12 25.72 -37.84 25.48
N ARG A 13 25.24 -38.78 26.31
CA ARG A 13 24.24 -38.46 27.35
C ARG A 13 24.83 -37.65 28.49
N LYS A 14 26.13 -37.82 28.83
CA LYS A 14 26.80 -36.94 29.81
C LYS A 14 27.03 -35.53 29.27
N ILE A 15 27.34 -35.36 27.99
CA ILE A 15 27.50 -34.03 27.37
C ILE A 15 26.15 -33.31 27.25
N VAL A 16 25.08 -34.01 26.90
CA VAL A 16 23.72 -33.42 26.80
C VAL A 16 23.08 -33.16 28.18
N THR A 17 23.40 -33.96 29.20
CA THR A 17 22.81 -33.78 30.54
C THR A 17 23.58 -32.75 31.39
N ALA A 18 24.82 -32.39 31.04
CA ALA A 18 25.58 -31.34 31.73
C ALA A 18 25.33 -29.93 31.18
N ILE A 19 24.76 -29.80 29.98
CA ILE A 19 24.44 -28.52 29.33
C ILE A 19 22.95 -28.14 29.49
N GLY A 20 22.14 -29.03 30.07
CA GLY A 20 20.68 -28.88 30.21
C GLY A 20 20.18 -28.11 31.44
N ARG A 21 20.99 -27.25 32.08
CA ARG A 21 20.53 -26.41 33.21
C ARG A 21 20.60 -24.92 32.85
N LYS A 22 19.42 -24.40 32.45
CA LYS A 22 19.01 -22.99 32.44
C LYS A 22 19.70 -22.05 31.44
N LEU A 23 19.56 -22.33 30.15
CA LEU A 23 19.34 -21.24 29.20
C LEU A 23 17.85 -21.23 28.87
N ASP A 24 17.16 -20.18 29.32
CA ASP A 24 15.74 -20.00 29.09
C ASP A 24 15.51 -19.65 27.61
N VAL A 25 15.54 -20.66 26.72
CA VAL A 25 15.28 -20.48 25.28
C VAL A 25 13.90 -19.81 25.03
N ASN A 26 13.02 -19.84 26.03
CA ASN A 26 11.69 -19.25 26.00
C ASN A 26 11.72 -17.71 25.99
N TRP A 27 12.74 -17.07 26.57
CA TRP A 27 12.83 -15.60 26.56
C TRP A 27 13.19 -15.08 25.16
N PHE A 28 14.07 -15.77 24.44
CA PHE A 28 14.47 -15.39 23.08
C PHE A 28 13.31 -15.60 22.09
N VAL A 29 12.58 -16.71 22.21
CA VAL A 29 11.36 -16.94 21.42
C VAL A 29 10.29 -15.91 21.74
N ARG A 30 10.13 -15.51 23.02
CA ARG A 30 9.23 -14.41 23.42
C ARG A 30 9.68 -13.05 22.90
N PHE A 31 10.98 -12.75 22.92
CA PHE A 31 11.54 -11.51 22.39
C PHE A 31 11.32 -11.41 20.87
N LEU A 32 11.66 -12.46 20.13
CA LEU A 32 11.38 -12.54 18.70
C LEU A 32 9.88 -12.38 18.42
N ARG A 33 9.03 -13.02 19.22
CA ARG A 33 7.58 -12.89 19.08
C ARG A 33 7.09 -11.47 19.40
N ILE A 34 7.64 -10.78 20.39
CA ILE A 34 7.28 -9.39 20.72
C ILE A 34 7.72 -8.45 19.61
N ALA A 35 8.94 -8.61 19.09
CA ALA A 35 9.42 -7.84 17.94
C ALA A 35 8.53 -8.09 16.71
N GLN A 36 8.16 -9.35 16.47
CA GLN A 36 7.28 -9.73 15.38
C GLN A 36 5.83 -9.21 15.56
N GLU A 37 5.29 -9.21 16.79
CA GLU A 37 3.98 -8.64 17.13
C GLU A 37 3.97 -7.10 16.98
N GLU A 38 5.07 -6.40 17.31
CA GLU A 38 5.22 -4.95 17.08
C GLU A 38 5.35 -4.60 15.59
N ASP A 39 6.07 -5.41 14.82
CA ASP A 39 6.18 -5.27 13.36
C ASP A 39 4.84 -5.59 12.66
N GLU A 40 4.10 -6.61 13.10
CA GLU A 40 2.75 -6.91 12.60
C GLU A 40 1.74 -5.81 12.94
N ALA A 41 1.85 -5.18 14.12
CA ALA A 41 1.02 -4.03 14.49
C ALA A 41 1.38 -2.75 13.72
N GLN A 42 2.61 -2.62 13.21
CA GLN A 42 3.05 -1.51 12.36
C GLN A 42 2.98 -1.80 10.86
N ALA A 43 2.68 -3.03 10.44
CA ALA A 43 2.44 -3.42 9.06
C ALA A 43 1.15 -2.76 8.55
N ARG A 44 1.20 -1.45 8.33
CA ARG A 44 0.22 -0.73 7.53
C ARG A 44 0.31 -1.32 6.13
N ALA A 45 -0.66 -2.15 5.76
CA ALA A 45 -0.83 -2.56 4.38
C ALA A 45 -0.88 -1.32 3.47
N VAL A 46 -0.41 -1.46 2.23
CA VAL A 46 -0.54 -0.41 1.23
C VAL A 46 -2.04 -0.17 1.02
N THR A 47 -2.52 0.95 1.55
CA THR A 47 -3.94 1.33 1.47
C THR A 47 -4.21 2.10 0.19
N ASP A 48 -3.24 2.89 -0.26
CA ASP A 48 -3.33 3.67 -1.49
C ASP A 48 -1.92 3.82 -2.08
N ALA A 49 -1.58 2.93 -3.02
CA ALA A 49 -0.27 2.90 -3.68
C ALA A 49 0.09 4.24 -4.31
N PHE A 50 -0.90 4.99 -4.83
CA PHE A 50 -0.66 6.29 -5.45
C PHE A 50 -0.19 7.35 -4.46
N LYS A 51 -0.57 7.24 -3.18
CA LYS A 51 -0.16 8.19 -2.11
C LYS A 51 1.09 7.75 -1.38
N GLN A 52 1.29 6.45 -1.24
CA GLN A 52 2.35 5.89 -0.39
C GLN A 52 3.65 5.62 -1.16
N ILE A 53 3.56 5.35 -2.46
CA ILE A 53 4.69 4.86 -3.26
C ILE A 53 5.04 5.87 -4.35
N ALA A 54 6.24 6.44 -4.26
CA ALA A 54 6.66 7.57 -5.09
C ALA A 54 6.71 7.24 -6.57
N TRP A 55 7.22 6.06 -6.94
CA TRP A 55 7.35 5.67 -8.34
C TRP A 55 5.99 5.39 -9.00
N VAL A 56 5.01 4.86 -8.24
CA VAL A 56 3.62 4.70 -8.72
C VAL A 56 3.03 6.06 -9.02
N ASN A 57 3.16 7.01 -8.08
CA ASN A 57 2.67 8.36 -8.24
C ASN A 57 3.22 9.03 -9.51
N ILE A 58 4.55 9.01 -9.67
CA ILE A 58 5.24 9.62 -10.82
C ILE A 58 4.84 8.93 -12.13
N ALA A 59 4.76 7.59 -12.15
CA ALA A 59 4.41 6.85 -13.36
C ALA A 59 2.98 7.19 -13.83
N VAL A 60 2.01 7.22 -12.90
CA VAL A 60 0.63 7.59 -13.19
C VAL A 60 0.56 9.04 -13.68
N GLU A 61 1.23 9.98 -13.00
CA GLU A 61 1.23 11.40 -13.40
C GLU A 61 1.84 11.61 -14.79
N LYS A 62 2.98 10.97 -15.09
CA LYS A 62 3.63 11.07 -16.40
C LYS A 62 2.78 10.49 -17.52
N ARG A 63 2.10 9.36 -17.27
CA ARG A 63 1.21 8.76 -18.26
C ARG A 63 -0.03 9.64 -18.48
N SER A 64 -0.70 10.04 -17.41
CA SER A 64 -1.90 10.88 -17.48
C SER A 64 -1.63 12.22 -18.16
N SER A 65 -0.55 12.90 -17.79
CA SER A 65 -0.17 14.17 -18.42
C SER A 65 0.17 14.00 -19.90
N ASN A 66 0.86 12.92 -20.29
CA ASN A 66 1.16 12.66 -21.71
C ASN A 66 -0.09 12.35 -22.54
N ILE A 67 -1.13 11.77 -21.95
CA ILE A 67 -2.41 11.51 -22.64
C ILE A 67 -3.25 12.79 -22.74
N ALA A 68 -3.17 13.67 -21.75
CA ALA A 68 -3.94 14.92 -21.72
C ALA A 68 -3.34 16.04 -22.61
N ARG A 69 -2.04 15.96 -22.94
CA ARG A 69 -1.29 16.97 -23.71
C ARG A 69 -1.65 17.15 -25.19
N PRO A 70 -1.87 16.08 -25.98
CA PRO A 70 -2.07 16.21 -27.42
C PRO A 70 -3.26 17.14 -27.74
N PRO A 71 -3.19 17.94 -28.81
CA PRO A 71 -4.34 18.71 -29.25
C PRO A 71 -5.43 17.76 -29.77
N TRP A 72 -6.67 18.02 -29.39
CA TRP A 72 -7.83 17.28 -29.88
C TRP A 72 -8.56 18.11 -30.92
N THR A 73 -9.00 17.44 -31.99
CA THR A 73 -9.84 18.01 -33.03
C THR A 73 -11.10 17.16 -33.10
N LEU A 74 -12.26 17.82 -33.00
CA LEU A 74 -13.55 17.15 -33.12
C LEU A 74 -13.94 17.08 -34.59
N TYR A 75 -14.47 15.94 -35.02
CA TYR A 75 -14.92 15.73 -36.40
C TYR A 75 -16.38 15.28 -36.40
N SER A 76 -17.16 15.82 -37.34
CA SER A 76 -18.47 15.29 -37.73
C SER A 76 -18.39 14.83 -39.19
N GLY A 77 -18.15 13.53 -39.40
CA GLY A 77 -17.77 13.02 -40.71
C GLY A 77 -16.43 13.61 -41.14
N GLU A 78 -16.41 14.33 -42.26
CA GLU A 78 -15.20 14.97 -42.81
C GLU A 78 -14.99 16.40 -42.29
N ASN A 79 -15.99 16.99 -41.61
CA ASN A 79 -15.93 18.38 -41.18
C ASN A 79 -15.31 18.51 -39.79
N VAL A 80 -14.35 19.42 -39.64
CA VAL A 80 -13.80 19.82 -38.34
C VAL A 80 -14.82 20.69 -37.60
N ILE A 81 -15.10 20.32 -36.35
CA ILE A 81 -15.97 21.07 -35.45
C ILE A 81 -15.08 21.95 -34.57
N GLU A 82 -15.04 23.25 -34.88
CA GLU A 82 -14.33 24.26 -34.06
C GLU A 82 -15.26 25.07 -33.17
N THR A 83 -16.58 24.94 -33.36
CA THR A 83 -17.59 25.69 -32.61
C THR A 83 -18.82 24.83 -32.31
N GLY A 84 -19.55 25.15 -31.25
CA GLY A 84 -20.80 24.50 -30.88
C GLY A 84 -20.85 23.99 -29.43
N PRO A 85 -22.00 23.47 -28.99
CA PRO A 85 -22.21 23.03 -27.61
C PRO A 85 -21.20 21.95 -27.17
N ILE A 86 -20.93 20.97 -28.03
CA ILE A 86 -20.01 19.87 -27.72
C ILE A 86 -18.55 20.31 -27.69
N PHE A 87 -18.17 21.26 -28.55
CA PHE A 87 -16.83 21.84 -28.53
C PHE A 87 -16.61 22.63 -27.23
N ASN A 88 -17.59 23.43 -26.83
CA ASN A 88 -17.54 24.19 -25.58
C ASN A 88 -17.53 23.26 -24.36
N LEU A 89 -18.29 22.17 -24.36
CA LEU A 89 -18.28 21.16 -23.30
C LEU A 89 -16.87 20.60 -23.05
N PHE A 90 -16.13 20.24 -24.11
CA PHE A 90 -14.78 19.73 -23.92
C PHE A 90 -13.76 20.82 -23.60
N ARG A 91 -14.03 22.08 -23.93
CA ARG A 91 -13.14 23.20 -23.57
C ARG A 91 -13.29 23.54 -22.08
N ASP A 92 -14.52 23.80 -21.66
CA ASP A 92 -14.92 24.22 -20.31
C ASP A 92 -15.81 23.11 -19.72
N VAL A 93 -15.16 22.08 -19.17
CA VAL A 93 -15.80 20.81 -18.79
C VAL A 93 -16.73 20.96 -17.61
N ASN A 94 -16.28 21.68 -16.60
CA ASN A 94 -17.05 22.14 -15.46
C ASN A 94 -16.34 23.39 -14.88
N PRO A 95 -16.94 24.11 -13.93
CA PRO A 95 -16.34 25.35 -13.40
C PRO A 95 -14.93 25.18 -12.79
N PHE A 96 -14.51 23.95 -12.49
CA PHE A 96 -13.26 23.63 -11.81
C PHE A 96 -12.25 22.87 -12.67
N MET A 97 -12.65 22.38 -13.85
CA MET A 97 -11.83 21.51 -14.69
C MET A 97 -11.82 21.99 -16.14
N SER A 98 -10.61 22.11 -16.67
CA SER A 98 -10.34 22.23 -18.10
C SER A 98 -10.34 20.86 -18.78
N ARG A 99 -10.33 20.88 -20.12
CA ARG A 99 -10.09 19.69 -20.95
C ARG A 99 -8.92 18.83 -20.49
N TYR A 100 -7.79 19.48 -20.21
CA TYR A 100 -6.56 18.81 -19.82
C TYR A 100 -6.78 18.01 -18.53
N GLN A 101 -7.41 18.65 -17.53
CA GLN A 101 -7.71 18.03 -16.25
C GLN A 101 -8.73 16.89 -16.36
N LEU A 102 -9.70 16.99 -17.27
CA LEU A 102 -10.64 15.90 -17.54
C LEU A 102 -9.92 14.62 -17.97
N PHE A 103 -9.04 14.71 -18.98
CA PHE A 103 -8.30 13.55 -19.47
C PHE A 103 -7.27 13.05 -18.45
N GLU A 104 -6.59 13.97 -17.76
CA GLU A 104 -5.64 13.64 -16.70
C GLU A 104 -6.32 12.88 -15.56
N ALA A 105 -7.47 13.36 -15.07
CA ALA A 105 -8.25 12.67 -14.04
C ALA A 105 -8.76 11.32 -14.52
N THR A 106 -9.29 11.25 -15.75
CA THR A 106 -9.83 10.00 -16.33
C THR A 106 -8.75 8.92 -16.42
N ASN A 107 -7.58 9.25 -16.97
CA ASN A 107 -6.49 8.28 -17.06
C ASN A 107 -5.93 7.94 -15.68
N SER A 108 -5.84 8.90 -14.76
CA SER A 108 -5.37 8.63 -13.40
C SER A 108 -6.28 7.65 -12.68
N TRP A 109 -7.60 7.75 -12.85
CA TRP A 109 -8.55 6.76 -12.31
C TRP A 109 -8.43 5.40 -12.98
N LEU A 110 -8.25 5.35 -14.30
CA LEU A 110 -8.00 4.09 -15.01
C LEU A 110 -6.74 3.38 -14.49
N ASP A 111 -5.67 4.13 -14.22
CA ASP A 111 -4.40 3.53 -13.79
C ASP A 111 -4.41 3.13 -12.31
N THR A 112 -5.12 3.88 -11.47
CA THR A 112 -5.18 3.63 -10.03
C THR A 112 -6.29 2.65 -9.63
N ARG A 113 -7.42 2.61 -10.37
CA ARG A 113 -8.61 1.81 -10.03
C ARG A 113 -9.09 0.89 -11.15
N GLY A 114 -8.54 1.01 -12.34
CA GLY A 114 -8.91 0.16 -13.48
C GLY A 114 -10.13 0.66 -14.22
N GLU A 115 -10.74 1.76 -13.77
CA GLU A 115 -11.96 2.30 -14.32
C GLU A 115 -12.12 3.79 -13.99
N ALA A 116 -12.92 4.49 -14.79
CA ALA A 116 -13.29 5.87 -14.59
C ALA A 116 -14.74 6.08 -15.02
N PHE A 117 -15.43 7.05 -14.40
CA PHE A 117 -16.80 7.40 -14.72
C PHE A 117 -16.87 8.86 -15.15
N TRP A 118 -17.59 9.12 -16.23
CA TRP A 118 -18.05 10.47 -16.56
C TRP A 118 -19.54 10.54 -16.25
N LEU A 119 -19.88 11.36 -15.27
CA LEU A 119 -21.26 11.68 -14.93
C LEU A 119 -21.67 12.94 -15.66
N PHE A 120 -22.87 12.90 -16.21
CA PHE A 120 -23.52 14.04 -16.84
C PHE A 120 -24.68 14.52 -15.97
N ASN A 121 -25.14 15.74 -16.26
CA ASN A 121 -26.28 16.31 -15.56
C ASN A 121 -27.54 15.45 -15.81
N PRO A 122 -28.16 14.89 -14.75
CA PRO A 122 -29.20 13.86 -14.88
C PRO A 122 -30.49 14.37 -15.54
N ASP A 123 -30.75 15.68 -15.47
CA ASP A 123 -31.98 16.30 -15.96
C ASP A 123 -31.94 16.73 -17.44
N LEU A 124 -30.82 16.50 -18.13
CA LEU A 124 -30.62 17.06 -19.47
C LEU A 124 -30.97 16.07 -20.59
N VAL A 125 -31.87 16.49 -21.48
CA VAL A 125 -32.16 15.80 -22.75
C VAL A 125 -31.35 16.50 -23.86
N GLY A 126 -30.24 15.90 -24.29
CA GLY A 126 -29.40 16.43 -25.36
C GLY A 126 -27.91 16.42 -25.03
N VAL A 127 -27.18 17.44 -25.51
CA VAL A 127 -25.74 17.57 -25.27
C VAL A 127 -25.52 18.03 -23.82
N PRO A 128 -24.82 17.24 -22.96
CA PRO A 128 -24.58 17.61 -21.58
C PRO A 128 -23.83 18.94 -21.47
N THR A 129 -24.12 19.71 -20.42
CA THR A 129 -23.45 21.00 -20.16
C THR A 129 -22.18 20.85 -19.34
N GLU A 130 -22.10 19.78 -18.53
CA GLU A 130 -20.98 19.54 -17.63
C GLU A 130 -20.59 18.06 -17.62
N ILE A 131 -19.32 17.79 -17.34
CA ILE A 131 -18.81 16.43 -17.08
C ILE A 131 -18.13 16.40 -15.71
N TRP A 132 -18.55 15.43 -14.89
CA TRP A 132 -17.99 15.19 -13.57
C TRP A 132 -17.27 13.84 -13.54
N VAL A 133 -16.08 13.79 -12.93
CA VAL A 133 -15.28 12.58 -12.79
C VAL A 133 -15.15 12.22 -11.31
N PRO A 134 -16.14 11.50 -10.74
CA PRO A 134 -16.10 11.12 -9.33
C PRO A 134 -15.08 10.01 -9.07
N ASN A 135 -14.78 9.76 -7.80
CA ASN A 135 -14.01 8.59 -7.40
C ASN A 135 -14.80 7.31 -7.72
N PRO A 136 -14.25 6.36 -8.50
CA PRO A 136 -14.92 5.10 -8.83
C PRO A 136 -15.35 4.26 -7.62
N GLY A 137 -14.70 4.44 -6.47
CA GLY A 137 -15.07 3.77 -5.21
C GLY A 137 -16.42 4.21 -4.63
N GLN A 138 -16.88 5.42 -4.98
CA GLN A 138 -18.19 5.95 -4.58
C GLN A 138 -19.33 5.48 -5.48
N MET A 139 -19.00 4.84 -6.61
CA MET A 139 -19.97 4.34 -7.58
C MET A 139 -20.28 2.87 -7.28
N LYS A 140 -21.54 2.55 -6.99
CA LYS A 140 -22.00 1.17 -6.76
C LYS A 140 -23.00 0.73 -7.82
N ALA A 141 -22.66 -0.35 -8.54
CA ALA A 141 -23.56 -0.95 -9.51
C ALA A 141 -24.67 -1.74 -8.81
N LYS A 142 -25.91 -1.57 -9.27
CA LYS A 142 -27.06 -2.39 -8.91
C LYS A 142 -27.40 -3.29 -10.09
N LEU A 143 -27.42 -4.59 -9.86
CA LEU A 143 -27.72 -5.62 -10.85
C LEU A 143 -29.19 -6.03 -10.77
N ASN A 144 -29.82 -6.27 -11.91
CA ASN A 144 -31.11 -6.96 -12.01
C ASN A 144 -30.95 -8.49 -11.87
N GLU A 145 -32.07 -9.21 -11.78
CA GLU A 145 -32.12 -10.69 -11.73
C GLU A 145 -31.37 -11.34 -12.89
N ASP A 146 -31.42 -10.73 -14.08
CA ASP A 146 -30.69 -11.18 -15.28
C ASP A 146 -29.18 -10.82 -15.28
N ARG A 147 -28.65 -10.36 -14.15
CA ARG A 147 -27.26 -9.88 -14.00
C ARG A 147 -26.88 -8.74 -14.93
N ARG A 148 -27.84 -7.95 -15.42
CA ARG A 148 -27.53 -6.71 -16.14
C ARG A 148 -27.44 -5.54 -15.17
N ILE A 149 -26.56 -4.58 -15.44
CA ILE A 149 -26.50 -3.35 -14.67
C ILE A 149 -27.75 -2.53 -14.98
N THR A 150 -28.55 -2.28 -13.95
CA THR A 150 -29.78 -1.49 -14.06
C THR A 150 -29.52 -0.04 -13.73
N LEU A 151 -28.71 0.18 -12.69
CA LEU A 151 -28.48 1.48 -12.07
C LEU A 151 -27.08 1.55 -11.50
N TRP A 152 -26.52 2.75 -11.49
CA TRP A 152 -25.33 3.11 -10.76
C TRP A 152 -25.71 4.11 -9.66
N ASN A 153 -25.42 3.77 -8.40
CA ASN A 153 -25.63 4.70 -7.30
C ASN A 153 -24.32 5.42 -7.03
N TYR A 154 -24.34 6.74 -7.17
CA TYR A 154 -23.27 7.60 -6.67
C TYR A 154 -23.55 7.92 -5.20
N GLU A 155 -22.69 7.41 -4.31
CA GLU A 155 -22.82 7.60 -2.87
C GLU A 155 -21.87 8.70 -2.39
N ILE A 156 -22.44 9.86 -2.04
CA ILE A 156 -21.73 10.93 -1.35
C ILE A 156 -22.28 11.02 0.06
N GLU A 157 -21.44 10.74 1.06
CA GLU A 157 -21.80 10.79 2.47
C GLU A 157 -23.05 9.95 2.79
N ASN A 158 -24.22 10.59 2.95
CA ASN A 158 -25.50 9.95 3.25
C ASN A 158 -26.50 9.97 2.07
N GLU A 159 -26.15 10.58 0.94
CA GLU A 159 -27.03 10.66 -0.22
C GLU A 159 -26.64 9.63 -1.28
N LYS A 160 -27.66 9.05 -1.90
CA LYS A 160 -27.52 8.13 -3.03
C LYS A 160 -28.20 8.74 -4.23
N ILE A 161 -27.40 9.13 -5.21
CA ILE A 161 -27.90 9.68 -6.47
C ILE A 161 -27.90 8.55 -7.50
N PRO A 162 -29.08 8.07 -7.95
CA PRO A 162 -29.16 7.01 -8.95
C PRO A 162 -28.93 7.58 -10.35
N PHE A 163 -28.06 6.92 -11.11
CA PHE A 163 -27.81 7.16 -12.53
C PHE A 163 -28.16 5.91 -13.34
N LEU A 164 -28.82 6.11 -14.48
CA LEU A 164 -29.00 5.05 -15.46
C LEU A 164 -27.68 4.80 -16.22
N PRO A 165 -27.43 3.57 -16.70
CA PRO A 165 -26.25 3.27 -17.51
C PRO A 165 -26.09 4.17 -18.73
N ASP A 166 -27.20 4.68 -19.29
CA ASP A 166 -27.20 5.57 -20.46
C ASP A 166 -26.89 7.04 -20.11
N GLN A 167 -26.97 7.41 -18.83
CA GLN A 167 -26.71 8.77 -18.33
C GLN A 167 -25.25 8.99 -17.89
N LEU A 168 -24.39 7.98 -18.08
CA LEU A 168 -22.97 8.07 -17.75
C LEU A 168 -22.12 7.34 -18.79
N ILE A 169 -20.84 7.68 -18.85
CA ILE A 169 -19.85 6.87 -19.57
C ILE A 169 -18.98 6.14 -18.56
N HIS A 170 -18.94 4.83 -18.67
CA HIS A 170 -18.06 3.98 -17.88
C HIS A 170 -16.87 3.52 -18.72
N PHE A 171 -15.69 4.06 -18.40
CA PHE A 171 -14.42 3.56 -18.92
C PHE A 171 -13.94 2.45 -18.01
N LYS A 172 -13.66 1.27 -18.57
CA LYS A 172 -13.09 0.16 -17.79
C LYS A 172 -11.97 -0.51 -18.55
N MET A 173 -10.93 -0.88 -17.81
CA MET A 173 -9.94 -1.83 -18.26
C MET A 173 -10.54 -3.24 -18.27
N TRP A 174 -9.96 -4.11 -19.09
CA TRP A 174 -10.41 -5.49 -19.16
C TRP A 174 -10.20 -6.20 -17.83
N ASN A 175 -11.23 -6.92 -17.37
CA ASN A 175 -11.21 -7.67 -16.13
C ASN A 175 -11.84 -9.06 -16.35
N PRO A 176 -11.09 -10.16 -16.19
CA PRO A 176 -11.62 -11.52 -16.36
C PRO A 176 -12.49 -11.98 -15.18
N TRP A 177 -12.32 -11.40 -14.00
CA TRP A 177 -13.00 -11.84 -12.77
C TRP A 177 -14.31 -11.09 -12.52
N ASN A 178 -14.44 -9.86 -13.05
CA ASN A 178 -15.66 -9.08 -12.95
C ASN A 178 -16.02 -8.47 -14.30
N ALA A 179 -17.11 -8.95 -14.90
CA ALA A 179 -17.59 -8.44 -16.18
C ALA A 179 -18.04 -6.96 -16.11
N TYR A 180 -18.41 -6.46 -14.93
CA TYR A 180 -18.97 -5.13 -14.75
C TYR A 180 -17.92 -4.07 -14.40
N ARG A 181 -16.85 -4.41 -13.67
CA ARG A 181 -15.86 -3.46 -13.15
C ARG A 181 -14.49 -3.69 -13.75
N GLY A 182 -13.75 -2.60 -13.96
CA GLY A 182 -12.36 -2.71 -14.39
C GLY A 182 -11.44 -3.19 -13.26
N VAL A 183 -10.22 -3.57 -13.62
CA VAL A 183 -9.14 -3.87 -12.66
C VAL A 183 -7.89 -3.12 -13.11
N ASN A 184 -7.19 -2.49 -12.16
CA ASN A 184 -5.93 -1.84 -12.46
C ASN A 184 -4.78 -2.84 -12.47
N PRO A 185 -3.72 -2.57 -13.25
CA PRO A 185 -2.55 -3.43 -13.29
C PRO A 185 -1.80 -3.50 -11.95
N LEU A 186 -1.97 -2.52 -11.05
CA LEU A 186 -1.29 -2.53 -9.74
C LEU A 186 -1.73 -3.67 -8.83
N VAL A 187 -2.90 -4.28 -9.06
CA VAL A 187 -3.33 -5.47 -8.28
C VAL A 187 -2.35 -6.63 -8.42
N ALA A 188 -1.73 -6.77 -9.59
CA ALA A 188 -0.72 -7.80 -9.80
C ALA A 188 0.62 -7.51 -9.09
N LEU A 189 0.85 -6.27 -8.67
CA LEU A 189 2.08 -5.81 -8.02
C LEU A 189 1.90 -5.62 -6.50
N ASP A 190 0.81 -6.12 -5.92
CA ASP A 190 0.45 -5.85 -4.53
C ASP A 190 1.54 -6.30 -3.54
N THR A 191 2.20 -7.43 -3.82
CA THR A 191 3.29 -7.96 -2.99
C THR A 191 4.52 -7.08 -3.08
N GLU A 192 4.91 -6.67 -4.28
CA GLU A 192 6.07 -5.83 -4.55
C GLU A 192 5.88 -4.41 -3.99
N LEU A 193 4.67 -3.85 -4.12
CA LEU A 193 4.30 -2.57 -3.53
C LEU A 193 4.39 -2.63 -2.01
N SER A 194 3.92 -3.72 -1.41
CA SER A 194 3.98 -3.93 0.03
C SER A 194 5.42 -4.12 0.52
N GLU A 195 6.25 -4.86 -0.22
CA GLU A 195 7.66 -5.05 0.08
C GLU A 195 8.44 -3.73 0.05
N ASP A 196 8.27 -2.92 -1.00
CA ASP A 196 8.92 -1.61 -1.13
C ASP A 196 8.52 -0.67 0.02
N PHE A 197 7.22 -0.63 0.34
CA PHE A 197 6.70 0.17 1.44
C PHE A 197 7.27 -0.27 2.80
N LEU A 198 7.26 -1.58 3.10
CA LEU A 198 7.76 -2.11 4.37
C LEU A 198 9.28 -1.99 4.48
N SER A 199 10.01 -2.17 3.38
CA SER A 199 11.45 -1.96 3.33
C SER A 199 11.81 -0.51 3.59
N GLY A 200 11.04 0.44 3.05
CA GLY A 200 11.18 1.87 3.34
C GLY A 200 10.98 2.19 4.82
N ILE A 201 9.93 1.63 5.45
CA ILE A 201 9.68 1.78 6.89
C ILE A 201 10.81 1.16 7.71
N SER A 202 11.21 -0.08 7.38
CA SER A 202 12.28 -0.79 8.07
C SER A 202 13.60 -0.03 7.99
N ASN A 203 13.95 0.47 6.81
CA ASN A 203 15.14 1.32 6.61
C ASN A 203 15.06 2.62 7.42
N LEU A 204 13.91 3.29 7.44
CA LEU A 204 13.71 4.49 8.25
C LEU A 204 13.85 4.20 9.75
N ASN A 205 13.28 3.09 10.23
CA ASN A 205 13.38 2.66 11.62
C ASN A 205 14.83 2.32 11.97
N MET A 206 15.53 1.59 11.11
CA MET A 206 16.96 1.30 11.25
C MET A 206 17.77 2.60 11.35
N ILE A 207 17.57 3.56 10.44
CA ILE A 207 18.27 4.85 10.47
C ILE A 207 17.95 5.64 11.74
N ARG A 208 16.67 5.70 12.16
CA ARG A 208 16.24 6.40 13.39
C ARG A 208 16.87 5.79 14.64
N ASN A 209 17.00 4.47 14.67
CA ASN A 209 17.59 3.73 15.78
C ASN A 209 19.13 3.65 15.70
N GLY A 210 19.77 4.38 14.79
CA GLY A 210 21.23 4.47 14.69
C GLY A 210 21.89 3.32 13.92
N SER A 211 21.11 2.53 13.18
CA SER A 211 21.56 1.39 12.37
C SER A 211 22.33 0.32 13.15
N ILE A 212 22.15 0.28 14.47
CA ILE A 212 22.72 -0.74 15.34
C ILE A 212 21.64 -1.81 15.48
N PRO A 213 21.89 -3.06 15.05
CA PRO A 213 21.02 -4.18 15.39
C PRO A 213 20.90 -4.23 16.91
N ASP A 214 19.69 -4.45 17.45
CA ASP A 214 19.51 -4.75 18.86
C ASP A 214 20.37 -5.97 19.21
N GLY A 215 21.58 -5.71 19.72
CA GLY A 215 22.58 -6.72 19.96
C GLY A 215 22.19 -7.59 21.15
N LEU A 216 22.57 -8.86 21.10
CA LEU A 216 22.46 -9.72 22.27
C LEU A 216 23.61 -9.43 23.23
N LEU A 217 23.31 -8.83 24.39
CA LEU A 217 24.25 -8.74 25.50
C LEU A 217 24.24 -10.07 26.26
N SER A 218 25.26 -10.90 26.05
CA SER A 218 25.45 -12.15 26.79
C SER A 218 26.59 -12.03 27.79
N THR A 219 26.37 -12.48 29.02
CA THR A 219 27.41 -12.65 30.05
C THR A 219 27.40 -14.08 30.57
N GLU A 220 28.58 -14.62 30.90
CA GLU A 220 28.72 -15.93 31.55
C GLU A 220 28.26 -15.91 33.02
N GLN A 221 28.17 -14.70 33.60
CA GLN A 221 27.76 -14.50 34.98
C GLN A 221 26.24 -14.43 35.09
N ARG A 222 25.74 -14.93 36.23
CA ARG A 222 24.31 -14.99 36.47
C ARG A 222 23.83 -13.65 37.04
N ILE A 223 23.32 -12.81 36.16
CA ILE A 223 22.74 -11.50 36.48
C ILE A 223 21.31 -11.63 37.02
N ASP A 224 20.98 -10.79 38.00
CA ASP A 224 19.61 -10.60 38.50
C ASP A 224 18.80 -9.72 37.53
N GLU A 225 17.48 -9.81 37.55
CA GLU A 225 16.60 -9.11 36.60
C GLU A 225 16.68 -7.57 36.77
N ALA A 226 16.87 -7.10 38.00
CA ALA A 226 17.11 -5.68 38.27
C ALA A 226 18.47 -5.18 37.73
N GLU A 227 19.47 -6.05 37.71
CA GLU A 227 20.80 -5.77 37.15
C GLU A 227 20.71 -5.69 35.62
N ALA A 228 20.03 -6.65 35.00
CA ALA A 228 19.83 -6.72 33.56
C ALA A 228 19.10 -5.48 33.03
N GLU A 229 18.06 -5.01 33.71
CA GLU A 229 17.32 -3.81 33.28
C GLU A 229 18.17 -2.53 33.43
N ARG A 230 19.05 -2.44 34.44
CA ARG A 230 20.02 -1.34 34.55
C ARG A 230 21.00 -1.34 33.39
N VAL A 231 21.60 -2.50 33.07
CA VAL A 231 22.55 -2.63 31.97
C VAL A 231 21.89 -2.29 30.64
N LYS A 232 20.67 -2.79 30.41
CA LYS A 232 19.86 -2.46 29.24
C LYS A 232 19.59 -0.97 29.12
N LYS A 233 19.20 -0.31 30.22
CA LYS A 233 18.94 1.14 30.24
C LYS A 233 20.18 1.94 29.92
N VAL A 234 21.32 1.63 30.56
CA VAL A 234 22.61 2.29 30.29
C VAL A 234 23.03 2.07 28.83
N TRP A 235 22.86 0.86 28.31
CA TRP A 235 23.16 0.53 26.92
C TRP A 235 22.32 1.34 25.93
N LEU A 236 21.00 1.39 26.15
CA LEU A 236 20.07 2.18 25.33
C LEU A 236 20.37 3.67 25.45
N ASP A 237 20.62 4.20 26.64
CA ASP A 237 20.97 5.62 26.81
C ASP A 237 22.25 5.99 26.08
N ASN A 238 23.22 5.07 25.96
CA ASN A 238 24.49 5.31 25.29
C ASN A 238 24.46 5.09 23.79
N HIS A 239 23.65 4.15 23.26
CA HIS A 239 23.70 3.77 21.84
C HIS A 239 22.41 4.08 21.05
N LYS A 240 21.34 4.51 21.71
CA LYS A 240 20.08 4.85 21.02
C LYS A 240 20.17 6.22 20.36
N GLY A 241 19.84 6.25 19.07
CA GLY A 241 19.67 7.46 18.27
C GLY A 241 20.86 7.75 17.36
N ALA A 242 20.56 8.34 16.19
CA ALA A 242 21.54 8.55 15.11
C ALA A 242 22.81 9.33 15.52
N GLN A 243 22.73 10.23 16.52
CA GLN A 243 23.90 11.00 16.99
C GLN A 243 24.85 10.22 17.90
N LYS A 244 24.42 9.07 18.42
CA LYS A 244 25.22 8.21 19.31
C LYS A 244 25.71 6.95 18.61
N ALA A 245 25.61 6.91 17.27
CA ALA A 245 26.21 5.86 16.47
C ALA A 245 27.73 5.85 16.68
N HIS A 246 28.32 4.66 16.83
CA HIS A 246 29.76 4.42 17.03
C HIS A 246 30.38 4.90 18.36
N THR A 247 29.58 5.20 19.39
CA THR A 247 30.12 5.42 20.73
C THR A 247 30.58 4.11 21.35
N VAL A 248 31.81 4.08 21.86
CA VAL A 248 32.34 2.92 22.61
C VAL A 248 31.81 2.99 24.04
N SER A 249 31.04 1.99 24.46
CA SER A 249 30.66 1.83 25.86
C SER A 249 31.68 0.97 26.61
N VAL A 250 32.16 1.48 27.75
CA VAL A 250 32.99 0.74 28.69
C VAL A 250 32.07 0.19 29.79
N MET A 251 31.92 -1.13 29.87
CA MET A 251 31.29 -1.78 31.02
C MET A 251 32.37 -2.19 32.02
N GLY A 252 32.14 -1.89 33.29
CA GLY A 252 32.98 -2.37 34.39
C GLY A 252 32.78 -3.87 34.63
N GLN A 253 33.71 -4.47 35.36
CA GLN A 253 33.61 -5.86 35.79
C GLN A 253 32.49 -5.97 36.85
N GLY A 254 31.41 -6.69 36.56
CA GLY A 254 30.26 -6.86 37.46
C GLY A 254 29.32 -7.95 37.02
#